data_AF-A0A2V9MUD4-F1
#
_entry.id   AF-A0A2V9MUD4-F1
#
_cell.length_a   1.000
_cell.length_b   1.000
_cell.length_c   1.000
_cell.angle_alpha   90.00
_cell.angle_beta   90.00
_cell.angle_gamma   90.00
#
_symmetry.space_group_name_H-M   'P 1'
#
loop_
_entity.id
_entity.type
_entity.pdbx_description
1 polymer ?
#
loop_
_entity_poly.entity_id
_entity_poly.type
_entity_poly.pdbx_seq_one_letter_code
_entity_poly.pdbx_strand_id
1 'polypeptide(L)'
;MGYSSDATSFLMRAIGARPLRVSVIYRKSFVRAALFLLTFNSAELLAQNGTEEPSYWPYGTISGPQSCLKTFEPPYIGNGAPLILAKAMAYDITGNTQFAASVRERILDLTDTSGYGGEDYSGGNQCILNLARYIPSWIIAAELIEDYPGWSSADKQSFQKWLANEIYKKVDWASDNRSNNWGSASSATAALIADYLEGSGIPLIDRKGKQSTPAQAFAEAKQRQLDRMNGNPYMDNTNCHQAVGIRADGGIPEELARGSTGCSGQWIQDLDDSWIYTMAHLQGTVAHAELLLRRGDPSIYTNMTLTGAGSLLKAILFLLHNPNDPSKSVPWKLSNDRSTLELAYRFYQDPYITQQLGQSVAHPSPPTSAIFVPSVIETSNFRTNLGMSNLGAGEANVTVELVDPQGTILASKQYTVPANGLRQINHVILDLFGDSPPTSQLGYLILESDQAISAFAVSIDNVTQDSSFMQGTRGTATHLLLPTSTSTGSFKTTLTVINDSSGANQIELKLRDKNGTIQASKSITLAPYGFFHSKNIHGFLGVSQTFGPIEITSVNATPSIIAVARVYSEITTNDGVGTTGSSFTACPYPN
;
A
#
# COMPACT_ATOMS: atom_id res chain seq x y z
N MET A 1 -5.56 -25.14 -2.75
CA MET A 1 -6.70 -25.02 -3.69
C MET A 1 -6.40 -23.83 -4.59
N GLY A 2 -6.33 -24.06 -5.90
CA GLY A 2 -5.72 -23.14 -6.87
C GLY A 2 -6.55 -21.89 -7.13
N TYR A 3 -5.84 -20.76 -7.29
CA TYR A 3 -6.38 -19.47 -7.70
C TYR A 3 -6.74 -19.50 -9.20
N SER A 4 -7.96 -19.12 -9.58
CA SER A 4 -8.31 -18.84 -10.98
C SER A 4 -8.37 -17.33 -11.24
N SER A 5 -7.90 -16.96 -12.42
CA SER A 5 -7.74 -15.62 -13.00
C SER A 5 -9.05 -14.90 -13.34
N ASP A 6 -10.19 -15.30 -12.76
CA ASP A 6 -11.51 -14.92 -13.28
C ASP A 6 -12.14 -13.70 -12.58
N ALA A 7 -11.69 -13.32 -11.38
CA ALA A 7 -12.27 -12.19 -10.63
C ALA A 7 -12.03 -10.82 -11.31
N THR A 8 -10.88 -10.63 -11.97
CA THR A 8 -10.53 -9.39 -12.68
C THR A 8 -11.34 -9.20 -13.97
N SER A 9 -11.87 -10.28 -14.54
CA SER A 9 -12.67 -10.29 -15.78
C SER A 9 -14.09 -9.77 -15.55
N PHE A 10 -14.65 -9.94 -14.35
CA PHE A 10 -16.04 -9.54 -14.04
C PHE A 10 -16.22 -8.02 -13.92
N LEU A 11 -15.32 -7.33 -13.19
CA LEU A 11 -15.31 -5.86 -13.14
C LEU A 11 -15.19 -5.28 -14.56
N MET A 12 -14.28 -5.79 -15.39
CA MET A 12 -14.12 -5.35 -16.78
C MET A 12 -15.37 -5.59 -17.66
N ARG A 13 -16.16 -6.64 -17.42
CA ARG A 13 -17.40 -6.91 -18.17
C ARG A 13 -18.58 -6.07 -17.69
N ALA A 14 -18.66 -5.74 -16.39
CA ALA A 14 -19.67 -4.83 -15.85
C ALA A 14 -19.40 -3.35 -16.19
N ILE A 15 -18.11 -2.98 -16.37
CA ILE A 15 -17.64 -1.65 -16.81
C ILE A 15 -17.88 -1.44 -18.33
N GLY A 16 -18.93 -2.04 -18.89
CA GLY A 16 -19.38 -1.79 -20.27
C GLY A 16 -19.73 -0.32 -20.50
N ALA A 17 -18.73 0.47 -20.89
CA ALA A 17 -18.80 1.77 -21.54
C ALA A 17 -19.88 2.75 -21.04
N ARG A 18 -20.00 2.98 -19.73
CA ARG A 18 -20.82 4.09 -19.21
C ARG A 18 -20.05 4.95 -18.21
N PRO A 19 -20.03 6.28 -18.39
CA PRO A 19 -19.37 7.19 -17.47
C PRO A 19 -20.09 7.14 -16.12
N LEU A 20 -19.30 7.11 -15.04
CA LEU A 20 -19.76 7.33 -13.67
C LEU A 20 -20.68 8.56 -13.64
N ARG A 21 -21.83 8.47 -12.96
CA ARG A 21 -22.70 9.63 -12.74
C ARG A 21 -22.00 10.61 -11.77
N VAL A 22 -21.10 11.41 -12.32
CA VAL A 22 -20.44 12.55 -11.67
C VAL A 22 -21.46 13.69 -11.55
N SER A 23 -22.46 13.55 -10.67
CA SER A 23 -23.38 14.67 -10.41
C SER A 23 -24.13 14.61 -9.08
N VAL A 24 -23.53 14.15 -7.97
CA VAL A 24 -23.85 14.63 -6.60
C VAL A 24 -22.60 14.46 -5.72
N ILE A 25 -21.53 15.17 -6.07
CA ILE A 25 -20.29 15.18 -5.29
C ILE A 25 -20.34 16.45 -4.44
N TYR A 26 -21.01 16.42 -3.29
CA TYR A 26 -20.73 17.26 -2.12
C TYR A 26 -21.73 16.87 -1.01
N ARG A 27 -21.17 16.38 0.11
CA ARG A 27 -21.79 15.98 1.40
C ARG A 27 -22.14 14.48 1.55
N LYS A 28 -21.53 13.88 2.58
CA LYS A 28 -21.77 12.56 3.20
C LYS A 28 -21.33 11.29 2.45
N SER A 29 -21.31 11.26 1.12
CA SER A 29 -21.10 10.02 0.34
C SER A 29 -19.66 9.48 0.23
N PHE A 30 -18.65 10.13 0.82
CA PHE A 30 -17.25 9.70 0.71
C PHE A 30 -16.80 8.65 1.74
N VAL A 31 -17.69 8.27 2.66
CA VAL A 31 -17.54 7.07 3.51
C VAL A 31 -17.59 5.79 2.66
N ARG A 32 -18.27 5.85 1.50
CA ARG A 32 -18.68 4.71 0.64
C ARG A 32 -17.56 3.89 -0.02
N ALA A 33 -16.31 4.37 -0.12
CA ALA A 33 -15.25 3.68 -0.87
C ALA A 33 -14.00 3.27 -0.05
N ALA A 34 -13.90 3.69 1.21
CA ALA A 34 -12.70 3.48 2.02
C ALA A 34 -12.89 2.42 3.11
N LEU A 35 -14.04 2.36 3.80
CA LEU A 35 -14.38 1.18 4.62
C LEU A 35 -14.65 -0.09 3.79
N PHE A 36 -14.69 0.06 2.46
CA PHE A 36 -14.67 -0.99 1.43
C PHE A 36 -13.58 -2.06 1.65
N LEU A 37 -12.58 -1.72 2.46
CA LEU A 37 -11.32 -2.41 2.59
C LEU A 37 -11.09 -3.05 3.96
N LEU A 38 -12.11 -3.22 4.80
CA LEU A 38 -11.93 -3.86 6.13
C LEU A 38 -12.78 -5.11 6.33
N THR A 39 -13.49 -5.52 5.29
CA THR A 39 -14.46 -6.61 5.35
C THR A 39 -14.16 -7.57 4.23
N PHE A 40 -13.48 -8.67 4.56
CA PHE A 40 -13.32 -9.91 3.78
C PHE A 40 -13.90 -9.90 2.36
N ASN A 41 -13.02 -10.02 1.35
CA ASN A 41 -13.25 -10.60 0.01
C ASN A 41 -14.68 -10.50 -0.56
N SER A 42 -15.30 -9.32 -0.45
CA SER A 42 -16.67 -9.11 -0.95
C SER A 42 -16.69 -9.24 -2.48
N ALA A 43 -15.58 -8.90 -3.14
CA ALA A 43 -15.35 -9.10 -4.58
C ALA A 43 -15.19 -10.57 -5.00
N GLU A 44 -14.56 -11.43 -4.19
CA GLU A 44 -14.52 -12.87 -4.48
C GLU A 44 -15.87 -13.54 -4.18
N LEU A 45 -16.60 -13.07 -3.16
CA LEU A 45 -17.98 -13.51 -2.91
C LEU A 45 -18.91 -13.09 -4.06
N LEU A 46 -18.69 -11.90 -4.63
CA LEU A 46 -19.37 -11.44 -5.84
C LEU A 46 -19.16 -12.44 -7.00
N ALA A 47 -17.93 -12.92 -7.18
CA ALA A 47 -17.55 -13.82 -8.28
C ALA A 47 -17.93 -15.30 -8.06
N GLN A 48 -18.05 -15.81 -6.82
CA GLN A 48 -18.14 -17.25 -6.56
C GLN A 48 -19.56 -17.77 -6.18
N ASN A 49 -20.48 -16.95 -5.68
CA ASN A 49 -21.67 -17.46 -4.94
C ASN A 49 -23.05 -16.96 -5.41
N GLY A 50 -23.23 -16.60 -6.69
CA GLY A 50 -24.58 -16.26 -7.20
C GLY A 50 -25.10 -14.89 -6.79
N THR A 51 -24.21 -13.93 -6.52
CA THR A 51 -24.57 -12.54 -6.20
C THR A 51 -25.11 -11.75 -7.39
N GLU A 52 -25.15 -12.34 -8.59
CA GLU A 52 -25.93 -11.81 -9.71
C GLU A 52 -27.43 -11.78 -9.37
N GLU A 53 -27.89 -12.66 -8.46
CA GLU A 53 -29.27 -12.76 -8.03
C GLU A 53 -29.56 -11.89 -6.79
N PRO A 54 -30.35 -10.81 -6.92
CA PRO A 54 -30.65 -9.93 -5.79
C PRO A 54 -31.31 -10.63 -4.61
N SER A 55 -32.05 -11.72 -4.84
CA SER A 55 -32.79 -12.47 -3.80
C SER A 55 -31.94 -13.48 -3.03
N TYR A 56 -30.69 -13.76 -3.44
CA TYR A 56 -29.87 -14.80 -2.82
C TYR A 56 -29.57 -14.49 -1.34
N TRP A 57 -30.00 -15.35 -0.43
CA TRP A 57 -29.76 -15.23 1.00
C TRP A 57 -29.76 -16.61 1.68
N PRO A 58 -28.58 -17.21 1.95
CA PRO A 58 -28.49 -18.59 2.45
C PRO A 58 -28.56 -18.72 3.98
N TYR A 59 -28.76 -17.62 4.71
CA TYR A 59 -28.64 -17.61 6.18
C TYR A 59 -29.98 -17.73 6.92
N GLY A 60 -31.08 -17.96 6.19
CA GLY A 60 -32.42 -18.12 6.76
C GLY A 60 -33.00 -16.84 7.35
N THR A 61 -34.04 -17.00 8.17
CA THR A 61 -34.73 -15.89 8.85
C THR A 61 -33.85 -15.27 9.92
N ILE A 62 -33.86 -13.95 10.01
CA ILE A 62 -33.18 -13.17 11.06
C ILE A 62 -34.26 -12.67 12.01
N SER A 63 -34.31 -13.18 13.24
CA SER A 63 -35.24 -12.70 14.27
C SER A 63 -34.93 -13.28 15.65
N GLY A 64 -35.44 -12.63 16.69
CA GLY A 64 -35.46 -13.14 18.06
C GLY A 64 -34.12 -13.03 18.81
N PRO A 65 -34.03 -13.64 20.00
CA PRO A 65 -32.82 -13.61 20.83
C PRO A 65 -31.64 -14.34 20.18
N GLN A 66 -30.46 -13.75 20.26
CA GLN A 66 -29.24 -14.23 19.60
C GLN A 66 -28.16 -14.62 20.61
N SER A 67 -27.31 -15.56 20.21
CA SER A 67 -26.11 -15.97 20.93
C SER A 67 -25.02 -16.36 19.93
N CYS A 68 -23.77 -16.34 20.40
CA CYS A 68 -22.60 -16.62 19.57
C CYS A 68 -21.64 -17.44 20.43
N LEU A 69 -21.45 -18.69 20.07
CA LEU A 69 -20.50 -19.60 20.72
C LEU A 69 -19.16 -19.61 19.99
N LYS A 70 -19.16 -19.26 18.70
CA LYS A 70 -17.99 -19.30 17.82
C LYS A 70 -17.85 -18.03 16.99
N THR A 71 -16.67 -17.88 16.40
CA THR A 71 -16.44 -16.87 15.35
C THR A 71 -17.45 -17.07 14.21
N PHE A 72 -17.90 -15.97 13.61
CA PHE A 72 -18.90 -15.91 12.54
C PHE A 72 -20.34 -16.24 12.92
N GLU A 73 -20.64 -16.44 14.21
CA GLU A 73 -22.02 -16.60 14.69
C GLU A 73 -22.64 -15.26 15.13
N PRO A 74 -23.95 -15.06 14.93
CA PRO A 74 -24.81 -15.88 14.09
C PRO A 74 -24.39 -15.77 12.60
N PRO A 75 -24.60 -16.80 11.77
CA PRO A 75 -24.07 -16.87 10.40
C PRO A 75 -24.41 -15.66 9.53
N TYR A 76 -25.57 -15.05 9.74
CA TYR A 76 -25.97 -13.84 9.02
C TYR A 76 -25.13 -12.61 9.42
N ILE A 77 -24.71 -12.46 10.68
CA ILE A 77 -23.76 -11.41 11.07
C ILE A 77 -22.38 -11.73 10.51
N GLY A 78 -21.89 -12.95 10.70
CA GLY A 78 -20.54 -13.33 10.28
C GLY A 78 -20.35 -13.36 8.77
N ASN A 79 -20.91 -14.39 8.12
CA ASN A 79 -20.76 -14.60 6.68
C ASN A 79 -21.74 -13.78 5.85
N GLY A 80 -22.87 -13.36 6.43
CA GLY A 80 -23.85 -12.52 5.74
C GLY A 80 -23.45 -11.05 5.63
N ALA A 81 -22.62 -10.52 6.53
CA ALA A 81 -22.12 -9.14 6.46
C ALA A 81 -21.42 -8.82 5.12
N PRO A 82 -20.43 -9.62 4.65
CA PRO A 82 -19.83 -9.43 3.32
C PRO A 82 -20.84 -9.47 2.18
N LEU A 83 -21.86 -10.36 2.25
CA LEU A 83 -22.87 -10.48 1.20
C LEU A 83 -23.77 -9.23 1.13
N ILE A 84 -24.17 -8.69 2.28
CA ILE A 84 -25.01 -7.49 2.33
C ILE A 84 -24.26 -6.27 1.82
N LEU A 85 -23.00 -6.12 2.22
CA LEU A 85 -22.16 -5.06 1.70
C LEU A 85 -21.96 -5.18 0.18
N ALA A 86 -21.69 -6.39 -0.32
CA ALA A 86 -21.57 -6.66 -1.75
C ALA A 86 -22.83 -6.28 -2.54
N LYS A 87 -24.03 -6.59 -2.03
CA LYS A 87 -25.30 -6.17 -2.65
C LYS A 87 -25.48 -4.66 -2.64
N ALA A 88 -25.15 -4.00 -1.54
CA ALA A 88 -25.27 -2.54 -1.45
C ALA A 88 -24.32 -1.84 -2.44
N MET A 89 -23.10 -2.37 -2.60
CA MET A 89 -22.16 -1.91 -3.64
C MET A 89 -22.67 -2.19 -5.06
N ALA A 90 -23.26 -3.37 -5.30
CA ALA A 90 -23.85 -3.69 -6.59
C ALA A 90 -24.96 -2.69 -6.96
N TYR A 91 -25.78 -2.28 -5.99
CA TYR A 91 -26.73 -1.18 -6.18
C TYR A 91 -26.04 0.15 -6.51
N ASP A 92 -25.08 0.59 -5.69
CA ASP A 92 -24.39 1.89 -5.87
C ASP A 92 -23.72 2.00 -7.25
N ILE A 93 -23.15 0.89 -7.75
CA ILE A 93 -22.48 0.84 -9.06
C ILE A 93 -23.46 0.73 -10.22
N THR A 94 -24.49 -0.12 -10.11
CA THR A 94 -25.36 -0.48 -11.26
C THR A 94 -26.67 0.31 -11.31
N GLY A 95 -27.09 0.88 -10.18
CA GLY A 95 -28.43 1.43 -9.99
C GLY A 95 -29.55 0.39 -9.94
N ASN A 96 -29.26 -0.92 -9.92
CA ASN A 96 -30.29 -1.95 -9.86
C ASN A 96 -30.94 -2.00 -8.46
N THR A 97 -32.15 -1.45 -8.38
CA THR A 97 -32.90 -1.30 -7.13
C THR A 97 -33.29 -2.62 -6.47
N GLN A 98 -33.23 -3.75 -7.17
CA GLN A 98 -33.51 -5.05 -6.56
C GLN A 98 -32.46 -5.42 -5.49
N PHE A 99 -31.19 -5.03 -5.71
CA PHE A 99 -30.14 -5.22 -4.71
C PHE A 99 -30.39 -4.36 -3.47
N ALA A 100 -30.73 -3.08 -3.64
CA ALA A 100 -31.07 -2.20 -2.54
C ALA A 100 -32.32 -2.65 -1.77
N ALA A 101 -33.33 -3.17 -2.48
CA ALA A 101 -34.52 -3.74 -1.85
C ALA A 101 -34.16 -4.93 -0.95
N SER A 102 -33.30 -5.84 -1.43
CA SER A 102 -32.81 -6.96 -0.61
C SER A 102 -31.98 -6.49 0.58
N VAL A 103 -31.07 -5.53 0.40
CA VAL A 103 -30.28 -4.96 1.50
C VAL A 103 -31.18 -4.34 2.57
N ARG A 104 -32.13 -3.50 2.16
CA ARG A 104 -33.13 -2.89 3.06
C ARG A 104 -33.87 -3.96 3.87
N GLU A 105 -34.38 -4.98 3.21
CA GLU A 105 -35.14 -6.06 3.85
C GLU A 105 -34.32 -6.73 4.96
N ARG A 106 -33.07 -7.11 4.66
CA ARG A 106 -32.20 -7.79 5.62
C ARG A 106 -31.75 -6.87 6.76
N ILE A 107 -31.56 -5.58 6.52
CA ILE A 107 -31.29 -4.59 7.58
C ILE A 107 -32.49 -4.45 8.51
N LEU A 108 -33.72 -4.46 7.97
CA LEU A 108 -34.91 -4.36 8.80
C LEU A 108 -35.15 -5.62 9.63
N ASP A 109 -34.85 -6.81 9.10
CA ASP A 109 -34.93 -8.03 9.89
C ASP A 109 -33.94 -8.04 11.08
N LEU A 110 -32.79 -7.35 10.98
CA LEU A 110 -31.91 -7.18 12.15
C LEU A 110 -32.63 -6.48 13.30
N THR A 111 -33.54 -5.54 13.01
CA THR A 111 -34.25 -4.79 14.05
C THR A 111 -35.18 -5.65 14.91
N ASP A 112 -35.47 -6.88 14.45
CA ASP A 112 -36.24 -7.89 15.20
C ASP A 112 -35.35 -8.85 16.02
N THR A 113 -34.04 -8.61 16.09
CA THR A 113 -33.08 -9.40 16.87
C THR A 113 -32.73 -8.73 18.19
N SER A 114 -32.34 -9.52 19.19
CA SER A 114 -31.96 -8.99 20.51
C SER A 114 -30.98 -9.87 21.29
N GLY A 115 -30.46 -9.34 22.38
CA GLY A 115 -29.82 -10.11 23.45
C GLY A 115 -28.34 -10.39 23.21
N TYR A 116 -27.95 -10.97 22.08
CA TYR A 116 -26.55 -11.23 21.69
C TYR A 116 -25.64 -11.69 22.85
N GLY A 117 -26.01 -12.81 23.47
CA GLY A 117 -25.33 -13.35 24.65
C GLY A 117 -25.82 -12.77 26.00
N GLY A 118 -26.96 -12.07 26.01
CA GLY A 118 -27.56 -11.49 27.21
C GLY A 118 -26.77 -10.32 27.77
N GLU A 119 -26.90 -10.01 29.06
CA GLU A 119 -26.13 -8.96 29.75
C GLU A 119 -24.74 -9.43 30.22
N ASP A 120 -24.17 -10.46 29.58
CA ASP A 120 -22.78 -10.87 29.81
C ASP A 120 -21.82 -9.97 29.03
N TYR A 121 -20.92 -9.30 29.76
CA TYR A 121 -19.89 -8.39 29.25
C TYR A 121 -18.52 -8.90 29.67
N SER A 122 -18.08 -9.97 29.01
CA SER A 122 -16.84 -10.67 29.32
C SER A 122 -16.17 -11.16 28.04
N GLY A 123 -14.89 -11.56 28.13
CA GLY A 123 -14.19 -12.22 27.04
C GLY A 123 -14.77 -13.59 26.67
N GLY A 124 -15.67 -14.14 27.49
CA GLY A 124 -16.42 -15.37 27.20
C GLY A 124 -17.60 -15.16 26.25
N ASN A 125 -18.11 -13.93 26.14
CA ASN A 125 -19.20 -13.60 25.21
C ASN A 125 -18.64 -13.28 23.81
N GLN A 126 -18.54 -14.31 22.97
CA GLN A 126 -18.03 -14.19 21.60
C GLN A 126 -18.87 -13.27 20.70
N CYS A 127 -20.14 -12.98 21.05
CA CYS A 127 -20.95 -12.04 20.26
C CYS A 127 -20.31 -10.67 20.22
N ILE A 128 -19.67 -10.21 21.29
CA ILE A 128 -19.08 -8.87 21.35
C ILE A 128 -18.06 -8.67 20.23
N LEU A 129 -17.15 -9.64 20.05
CA LEU A 129 -16.15 -9.56 18.99
C LEU A 129 -16.76 -9.73 17.60
N ASN A 130 -17.72 -10.64 17.43
CA ASN A 130 -18.37 -10.84 16.14
C ASN A 130 -19.12 -9.56 15.72
N LEU A 131 -19.86 -8.94 16.63
CA LEU A 131 -20.53 -7.66 16.40
C LEU A 131 -19.52 -6.57 16.06
N ALA A 132 -18.43 -6.46 16.83
CA ALA A 132 -17.37 -5.49 16.57
C ALA A 132 -16.73 -5.63 15.19
N ARG A 133 -16.60 -6.86 14.67
CA ARG A 133 -15.97 -7.12 13.36
C ARG A 133 -16.93 -6.94 12.18
N TYR A 134 -18.19 -7.31 12.33
CA TYR A 134 -19.08 -7.49 11.17
C TYR A 134 -20.22 -6.47 11.07
N ILE A 135 -20.64 -5.84 12.18
CA ILE A 135 -21.64 -4.76 12.12
C ILE A 135 -21.21 -3.57 11.24
N PRO A 136 -19.92 -3.20 11.14
CA PRO A 136 -19.51 -2.18 10.18
C PRO A 136 -20.03 -2.38 8.77
N SER A 137 -19.98 -3.61 8.22
CA SER A 137 -20.52 -3.92 6.89
C SER A 137 -22.00 -3.55 6.73
N TRP A 138 -22.79 -3.81 7.77
CA TRP A 138 -24.23 -3.52 7.77
C TRP A 138 -24.52 -2.02 7.82
N ILE A 139 -23.73 -1.27 8.60
CA ILE A 139 -23.85 0.19 8.66
C ILE A 139 -23.50 0.80 7.30
N ILE A 140 -22.36 0.40 6.71
CA ILE A 140 -21.93 0.89 5.39
C ILE A 140 -22.96 0.52 4.32
N ALA A 141 -23.52 -0.69 4.38
CA ALA A 141 -24.56 -1.11 3.43
C ALA A 141 -25.81 -0.23 3.53
N ALA A 142 -26.24 0.14 4.74
CA ALA A 142 -27.34 1.08 4.96
C ALA A 142 -27.03 2.47 4.37
N GLU A 143 -25.79 2.95 4.53
CA GLU A 143 -25.35 4.23 3.96
C GLU A 143 -25.29 4.21 2.42
N LEU A 144 -24.88 3.09 1.83
CA LEU A 144 -24.79 2.91 0.37
C LEU A 144 -26.15 2.91 -0.31
N ILE A 145 -27.22 2.54 0.39
CA ILE A 145 -28.58 2.53 -0.16
C ILE A 145 -29.39 3.78 0.23
N GLU A 146 -28.79 4.83 0.80
CA GLU A 146 -29.55 6.01 1.25
C GLU A 146 -30.36 6.72 0.14
N ASP A 147 -29.90 6.65 -1.10
CA ASP A 147 -30.57 7.23 -2.27
C ASP A 147 -31.59 6.28 -2.91
N TYR A 148 -31.73 5.05 -2.41
CA TYR A 148 -32.78 4.13 -2.83
C TYR A 148 -34.15 4.63 -2.36
N PRO A 149 -35.13 4.89 -3.25
CA PRO A 149 -36.43 5.42 -2.84
C PRO A 149 -37.21 4.55 -1.85
N GLY A 150 -36.92 3.25 -1.80
CA GLY A 150 -37.53 2.34 -0.83
C GLY A 150 -36.92 2.44 0.58
N TRP A 151 -35.74 3.05 0.75
CA TRP A 151 -35.11 3.28 2.06
C TRP A 151 -35.67 4.56 2.69
N SER A 152 -36.64 4.41 3.58
CA SER A 152 -37.30 5.55 4.21
C SER A 152 -36.55 6.06 5.44
N SER A 153 -36.84 7.29 5.86
CA SER A 153 -36.32 7.82 7.14
C SER A 153 -36.79 6.99 8.35
N ALA A 154 -37.96 6.34 8.25
CA ALA A 154 -38.45 5.43 9.29
C ALA A 154 -37.61 4.15 9.35
N ASP A 155 -37.25 3.56 8.20
CA ASP A 155 -36.36 2.40 8.13
C ASP A 155 -34.99 2.70 8.75
N LYS A 156 -34.42 3.86 8.36
CA LYS A 156 -33.15 4.35 8.94
C LYS A 156 -33.26 4.49 10.46
N GLN A 157 -34.33 5.10 10.96
CA GLN A 157 -34.50 5.31 12.40
C GLN A 157 -34.69 3.99 13.16
N SER A 158 -35.38 3.01 12.59
CA SER A 158 -35.52 1.66 13.18
C SER A 158 -34.15 0.99 13.31
N PHE A 159 -33.33 1.04 12.27
CA PHE A 159 -31.98 0.47 12.31
C PHE A 159 -31.06 1.22 13.31
N GLN A 160 -31.13 2.55 13.35
CA GLN A 160 -30.38 3.35 14.33
C GLN A 160 -30.76 3.03 15.78
N LYS A 161 -32.05 2.84 16.07
CA LYS A 161 -32.53 2.43 17.40
C LYS A 161 -31.99 1.06 17.79
N TRP A 162 -32.00 0.11 16.86
CA TRP A 162 -31.44 -1.22 17.10
C TRP A 162 -29.94 -1.16 17.40
N LEU A 163 -29.16 -0.41 16.61
CA LEU A 163 -27.73 -0.20 16.87
C LEU A 163 -27.47 0.40 18.25
N ALA A 164 -28.25 1.41 18.65
CA ALA A 164 -28.12 2.05 19.97
C ALA A 164 -28.44 1.11 21.13
N ASN A 165 -29.51 0.32 21.00
CA ASN A 165 -30.07 -0.44 22.11
C ASN A 165 -29.42 -1.81 22.28
N GLU A 166 -29.17 -2.52 21.17
CA GLU A 166 -28.69 -3.91 21.19
C GLU A 166 -27.18 -4.00 21.00
N ILE A 167 -26.61 -3.19 20.11
CA ILE A 167 -25.22 -3.38 19.67
C ILE A 167 -24.25 -2.49 20.45
N TYR A 168 -24.56 -1.21 20.64
CA TYR A 168 -23.63 -0.23 21.17
C TYR A 168 -23.04 -0.64 22.52
N LYS A 169 -23.86 -1.11 23.47
CA LYS A 169 -23.39 -1.56 24.80
C LYS A 169 -22.31 -2.64 24.73
N LYS A 170 -22.43 -3.54 23.76
CA LYS A 170 -21.50 -4.66 23.57
C LYS A 170 -20.15 -4.17 23.09
N VAL A 171 -20.14 -3.38 22.03
CA VAL A 171 -18.89 -2.83 21.49
C VAL A 171 -18.31 -1.75 22.39
N ASP A 172 -19.13 -0.94 23.07
CA ASP A 172 -18.66 0.01 24.07
C ASP A 172 -17.91 -0.69 25.21
N TRP A 173 -18.43 -1.81 25.74
CA TRP A 173 -17.72 -2.57 26.76
C TRP A 173 -16.32 -2.97 26.32
N ALA A 174 -16.18 -3.59 25.14
CA ALA A 174 -14.87 -4.04 24.69
C ALA A 174 -13.95 -2.85 24.36
N SER A 175 -14.50 -1.77 23.82
CA SER A 175 -13.77 -0.50 23.62
C SER A 175 -13.25 0.07 24.95
N ASP A 176 -14.04 0.01 26.02
CA ASP A 176 -13.74 0.53 27.36
C ASP A 176 -12.76 -0.37 28.14
N ASN A 177 -12.87 -1.69 27.99
CA ASN A 177 -12.21 -2.65 28.86
C ASN A 177 -11.04 -3.40 28.22
N ARG A 178 -10.88 -3.45 26.89
CA ARG A 178 -9.90 -4.36 26.26
C ARG A 178 -8.79 -3.57 25.59
N SER A 179 -7.54 -3.89 25.90
CA SER A 179 -6.36 -3.30 25.23
C SER A 179 -5.93 -4.03 23.97
N ASN A 180 -6.49 -5.21 23.71
CA ASN A 180 -6.17 -6.04 22.55
C ASN A 180 -7.08 -5.77 21.34
N ASN A 181 -6.99 -6.63 20.33
CA ASN A 181 -7.71 -6.57 19.08
C ASN A 181 -9.24 -6.50 19.25
N TRP A 182 -9.79 -7.02 20.37
CA TRP A 182 -11.20 -6.83 20.69
C TRP A 182 -11.51 -5.35 20.89
N GLY A 183 -10.73 -4.67 21.73
CA GLY A 183 -10.92 -3.25 21.98
C GLY A 183 -10.66 -2.42 20.74
N SER A 184 -9.64 -2.77 19.96
CA SER A 184 -9.34 -2.09 18.68
C SER A 184 -10.54 -2.12 17.71
N ALA A 185 -11.07 -3.31 17.42
CA ALA A 185 -12.25 -3.46 16.55
C ALA A 185 -13.48 -2.78 17.16
N SER A 186 -13.66 -2.89 18.48
CA SER A 186 -14.81 -2.33 19.17
C SER A 186 -14.79 -0.81 19.28
N SER A 187 -13.63 -0.17 19.41
CA SER A 187 -13.50 1.29 19.36
C SER A 187 -13.86 1.81 17.96
N ALA A 188 -13.39 1.16 16.90
CA ALA A 188 -13.77 1.50 15.53
C ALA A 188 -15.29 1.41 15.31
N THR A 189 -15.90 0.30 15.76
CA THR A 189 -17.34 0.06 15.57
C THR A 189 -18.20 0.95 16.46
N ALA A 190 -17.78 1.24 17.69
CA ALA A 190 -18.46 2.22 18.55
C ALA A 190 -18.46 3.62 17.92
N ALA A 191 -17.33 4.04 17.35
CA ALA A 191 -17.24 5.30 16.61
C ALA A 191 -18.12 5.29 15.36
N LEU A 192 -18.14 4.20 14.59
CA LEU A 192 -18.98 4.09 13.38
C LEU A 192 -20.48 4.13 13.71
N ILE A 193 -20.91 3.45 14.78
CA ILE A 193 -22.30 3.55 15.26
C ILE A 193 -22.62 4.99 15.64
N ALA A 194 -21.75 5.65 16.40
CA ALA A 194 -21.94 7.03 16.80
C ALA A 194 -22.03 7.97 15.60
N ASP A 195 -21.15 7.83 14.61
CA ASP A 195 -21.19 8.63 13.38
C ASP A 195 -22.48 8.42 12.58
N TYR A 196 -22.93 7.17 12.43
CA TYR A 196 -24.17 6.85 11.72
C TYR A 196 -25.43 7.39 12.43
N LEU A 197 -25.37 7.54 13.75
CA LEU A 197 -26.45 8.10 14.57
C LEU A 197 -26.42 9.63 14.66
N GLU A 198 -25.43 10.31 14.09
CA GLU A 198 -25.31 11.76 14.15
C GLU A 198 -26.55 12.45 13.57
N GLY A 199 -27.12 13.38 14.33
CA GLY A 199 -28.35 14.10 13.98
C GLY A 199 -29.65 13.29 14.10
N SER A 200 -29.63 12.05 14.56
CA SER A 200 -30.83 11.21 14.74
C SER A 200 -31.67 11.57 15.97
N GLY A 201 -31.07 12.23 16.97
CA GLY A 201 -31.67 12.47 18.28
C GLY A 201 -31.72 11.23 19.19
N ILE A 202 -31.15 10.10 18.78
CA ILE A 202 -31.08 8.85 19.56
C ILE A 202 -29.81 8.88 20.42
N PRO A 203 -29.92 8.81 21.76
CA PRO A 203 -28.75 8.72 22.62
C PRO A 203 -28.15 7.30 22.58
N LEU A 204 -26.85 7.22 22.84
CA LEU A 204 -26.12 5.96 23.02
C LEU A 204 -25.99 5.69 24.52
N ILE A 205 -26.44 4.52 24.95
CA ILE A 205 -26.45 4.14 26.37
C ILE A 205 -25.42 3.04 26.57
N ASP A 206 -24.42 3.25 27.42
CA ASP A 206 -23.44 2.23 27.75
C ASP A 206 -24.00 1.14 28.70
N ARG A 207 -23.21 0.10 28.97
CA ARG A 207 -23.60 -0.98 29.90
C ARG A 207 -23.86 -0.53 31.33
N LYS A 208 -23.34 0.64 31.73
CA LYS A 208 -23.49 1.24 33.06
C LYS A 208 -24.69 2.20 33.11
N GLY A 209 -25.43 2.34 32.01
CA GLY A 209 -26.58 3.23 31.91
C GLY A 209 -26.21 4.69 31.63
N LYS A 210 -24.92 5.00 31.39
CA LYS A 210 -24.51 6.37 31.00
C LYS A 210 -25.05 6.65 29.61
N GLN A 211 -25.74 7.78 29.47
CA GLN A 211 -26.20 8.27 28.19
C GLN A 211 -25.19 9.26 27.62
N SER A 212 -24.83 9.06 26.36
CA SER A 212 -23.98 9.95 25.58
C SER A 212 -24.69 10.35 24.30
N THR A 213 -24.50 11.59 23.88
CA THR A 213 -24.84 11.99 22.50
C THR A 213 -23.95 11.23 21.51
N PRO A 214 -24.36 11.08 20.25
CA PRO A 214 -23.51 10.50 19.21
C PRO A 214 -22.12 11.16 19.13
N ALA A 215 -22.05 12.49 19.12
CA ALA A 215 -20.77 13.21 19.17
C ALA A 215 -19.88 12.87 20.39
N GLN A 216 -20.47 12.72 21.59
CA GLN A 216 -19.72 12.33 22.79
C GLN A 216 -19.21 10.89 22.69
N ALA A 217 -20.04 9.95 22.25
CA ALA A 217 -19.66 8.56 22.06
C ALA A 217 -18.55 8.40 21.01
N PHE A 218 -18.62 9.17 19.92
CA PHE A 218 -17.59 9.22 18.88
C PHE A 218 -16.24 9.69 19.45
N ALA A 219 -16.26 10.77 20.24
CA ALA A 219 -15.06 11.29 20.90
C ALA A 219 -14.49 10.32 21.94
N GLU A 220 -15.35 9.65 22.72
CA GLU A 220 -14.95 8.65 23.71
C GLU A 220 -14.31 7.42 23.04
N ALA A 221 -14.88 6.94 21.94
CA ALA A 221 -14.31 5.85 21.17
C ALA A 221 -12.91 6.21 20.64
N LYS A 222 -12.75 7.41 20.07
CA LYS A 222 -11.45 7.94 19.63
C LYS A 222 -10.42 7.94 20.76
N GLN A 223 -10.79 8.52 21.91
CA GLN A 223 -9.88 8.63 23.04
C GLN A 223 -9.44 7.25 23.53
N ARG A 224 -10.36 6.29 23.63
CA ARG A 224 -10.04 4.90 24.00
C ARG A 224 -9.10 4.22 23.01
N GLN A 225 -9.21 4.50 21.71
CA GLN A 225 -8.25 3.99 20.72
C GLN A 225 -6.85 4.60 20.92
N LEU A 226 -6.75 5.90 21.16
CA LEU A 226 -5.48 6.57 21.43
C LEU A 226 -4.85 6.06 22.73
N ASP A 227 -5.64 5.90 23.79
CA ASP A 227 -5.19 5.35 25.07
C ASP A 227 -4.71 3.90 24.92
N ARG A 228 -5.34 3.10 24.06
CA ARG A 228 -4.88 1.74 23.73
C ARG A 228 -3.55 1.75 22.99
N MET A 229 -3.39 2.66 22.02
CA MET A 229 -2.15 2.80 21.26
C MET A 229 -1.01 3.29 22.15
N ASN A 230 -1.27 4.23 23.05
CA ASN A 230 -0.26 4.82 23.94
C ASN A 230 0.04 3.95 25.17
N GLY A 231 -0.84 3.00 25.49
CA GLY A 231 -0.80 2.26 26.74
C GLY A 231 -1.54 3.01 27.84
N ASN A 232 -2.29 2.26 28.64
CA ASN A 232 -3.09 2.81 29.72
C ASN A 232 -3.28 1.78 30.85
N PRO A 233 -3.55 2.22 32.09
CA PRO A 233 -3.66 1.31 33.24
C PRO A 233 -5.06 0.75 33.47
N TYR A 234 -6.08 1.19 32.71
CA TYR A 234 -7.49 0.90 33.02
C TYR A 234 -8.10 -0.17 32.10
N MET A 235 -7.52 -0.39 30.92
CA MET A 235 -7.87 -1.49 30.05
C MET A 235 -7.17 -2.78 30.48
N ASP A 236 -7.87 -3.88 30.33
CA ASP A 236 -7.40 -5.22 30.67
C ASP A 236 -6.38 -5.73 29.64
N ASN A 237 -5.22 -6.15 30.15
CA ASN A 237 -4.08 -6.70 29.41
C ASN A 237 -3.83 -8.14 29.90
N THR A 238 -4.67 -9.07 29.48
CA THR A 238 -4.69 -10.45 29.97
C THR A 238 -3.43 -11.26 29.71
N ASN A 239 -2.66 -10.96 28.66
CA ASN A 239 -1.50 -11.79 28.28
C ASN A 239 -0.21 -11.23 28.84
N CYS A 240 -0.05 -9.90 28.83
CA CYS A 240 1.21 -9.28 29.24
C CYS A 240 1.13 -8.45 30.52
N HIS A 241 -0.06 -8.06 30.99
CA HIS A 241 -0.28 -7.24 32.20
C HIS A 241 0.58 -5.96 32.29
N GLN A 242 1.14 -5.48 31.18
CA GLN A 242 2.17 -4.44 31.19
C GLN A 242 1.63 -3.01 31.05
N ALA A 243 0.32 -2.81 30.81
CA ALA A 243 -0.26 -1.50 30.44
C ALA A 243 0.43 -0.83 29.23
N VAL A 244 1.17 -1.61 28.43
CA VAL A 244 1.92 -1.13 27.26
C VAL A 244 1.05 -1.26 26.02
N GLY A 245 0.87 -0.15 25.30
CA GLY A 245 0.24 -0.12 23.99
C GLY A 245 1.21 -0.51 22.89
N ILE A 246 1.21 0.23 21.77
CA ILE A 246 2.22 0.09 20.72
C ILE A 246 3.56 0.61 21.27
N ARG A 247 4.58 -0.25 21.32
CA ARG A 247 5.93 0.12 21.76
C ARG A 247 6.63 1.04 20.74
N ALA A 248 7.76 1.63 21.17
CA ALA A 248 8.57 2.50 20.31
C ALA A 248 9.18 1.80 19.07
N ASP A 249 9.32 0.48 19.13
CA ASP A 249 9.72 -0.39 18.01
C ASP A 249 8.51 -0.88 17.18
N GLY A 250 7.28 -0.50 17.54
CA GLY A 250 6.06 -0.90 16.86
C GLY A 250 5.42 -2.20 17.38
N GLY A 251 6.09 -2.98 18.23
CA GLY A 251 5.51 -4.20 18.76
C GLY A 251 4.28 -3.94 19.64
N ILE A 252 3.27 -4.81 19.56
CA ILE A 252 2.03 -4.74 20.37
C ILE A 252 2.05 -5.90 21.37
N PRO A 253 2.56 -5.71 22.61
CA PRO A 253 2.86 -6.82 23.53
C PRO A 253 1.72 -7.80 23.73
N GLU A 254 0.51 -7.27 23.93
CA GLU A 254 -0.69 -8.06 24.21
C GLU A 254 -1.07 -9.00 23.05
N GLU A 255 -0.73 -8.66 21.80
CA GLU A 255 -0.94 -9.55 20.64
C GLU A 255 0.27 -10.45 20.40
N LEU A 256 1.49 -9.96 20.62
CA LEU A 256 2.72 -10.73 20.45
C LEU A 256 2.79 -11.94 21.40
N ALA A 257 2.20 -11.82 22.59
CA ALA A 257 2.15 -12.91 23.57
C ALA A 257 1.13 -14.01 23.26
N ARG A 258 0.36 -13.88 22.16
CA ARG A 258 -0.65 -14.87 21.77
C ARG A 258 -0.05 -16.11 21.08
N GLY A 259 1.19 -16.01 20.60
CA GLY A 259 1.94 -17.11 20.02
C GLY A 259 3.38 -17.16 20.54
N SER A 260 4.30 -17.60 19.69
CA SER A 260 5.70 -17.87 20.04
C SER A 260 6.52 -16.62 20.35
N THR A 261 6.07 -15.42 19.97
CA THR A 261 6.88 -14.20 20.05
C THR A 261 7.08 -13.68 21.48
N GLY A 262 6.04 -13.79 22.32
CA GLY A 262 6.06 -13.29 23.70
C GLY A 262 5.95 -11.77 23.83
N CYS A 263 5.64 -11.28 25.04
CA CYS A 263 5.34 -9.87 25.32
C CYS A 263 6.43 -8.86 24.90
N SER A 264 7.70 -9.28 24.98
CA SER A 264 8.86 -8.42 24.72
C SER A 264 9.57 -8.75 23.40
N GLY A 265 8.98 -9.60 22.55
CA GLY A 265 9.60 -9.99 21.29
C GLY A 265 9.80 -8.78 20.37
N GLN A 266 11.01 -8.66 19.82
CA GLN A 266 11.45 -7.54 18.96
C GLN A 266 11.06 -7.70 17.49
N TRP A 267 10.60 -8.89 17.10
CA TRP A 267 10.07 -9.25 15.79
C TRP A 267 9.18 -10.49 15.94
N ILE A 268 8.39 -10.81 14.92
CA ILE A 268 7.58 -12.04 14.86
C ILE A 268 8.52 -13.25 14.74
N GLN A 269 8.43 -14.19 15.69
CA GLN A 269 9.25 -15.40 15.68
C GLN A 269 8.74 -16.42 14.66
N ASP A 270 7.44 -16.72 14.68
CA ASP A 270 6.77 -17.60 13.73
C ASP A 270 5.51 -16.92 13.19
N LEU A 271 5.06 -17.33 11.99
CA LEU A 271 3.80 -16.87 11.38
C LEU A 271 2.58 -17.54 12.05
N ASP A 272 2.45 -17.35 13.36
CA ASP A 272 1.46 -17.96 14.23
C ASP A 272 0.48 -16.92 14.80
N ASP A 273 -0.14 -17.22 15.94
CA ASP A 273 -1.08 -16.34 16.61
C ASP A 273 -0.49 -14.95 16.93
N SER A 274 0.82 -14.83 17.19
CA SER A 274 1.48 -13.53 17.40
C SER A 274 1.29 -12.62 16.19
N TRP A 275 1.47 -13.16 14.99
CA TRP A 275 1.33 -12.45 13.72
C TRP A 275 -0.14 -12.17 13.39
N ILE A 276 -1.00 -13.18 13.53
CA ILE A 276 -2.43 -13.08 13.23
C ILE A 276 -3.12 -12.02 14.11
N TYR A 277 -2.87 -12.04 15.41
CA TYR A 277 -3.51 -11.10 16.33
C TYR A 277 -2.93 -9.69 16.24
N THR A 278 -1.65 -9.54 15.90
CA THR A 278 -1.06 -8.23 15.58
C THR A 278 -1.78 -7.61 14.39
N MET A 279 -1.96 -8.36 13.30
CA MET A 279 -2.75 -7.87 12.16
C MET A 279 -4.20 -7.55 12.55
N ALA A 280 -4.87 -8.43 13.31
CA ALA A 280 -6.26 -8.21 13.73
C ALA A 280 -6.42 -6.93 14.56
N HIS A 281 -5.41 -6.57 15.37
CA HIS A 281 -5.37 -5.31 16.08
C HIS A 281 -5.21 -4.12 15.13
N LEU A 282 -4.33 -4.23 14.14
CA LEU A 282 -4.08 -3.20 13.14
C LEU A 282 -5.31 -2.94 12.27
N GLN A 283 -6.07 -3.97 11.88
CA GLN A 283 -7.34 -3.85 11.14
C GLN A 283 -8.31 -2.87 11.82
N GLY A 284 -8.63 -3.12 13.09
CA GLY A 284 -9.52 -2.22 13.84
C GLY A 284 -8.96 -0.81 14.00
N THR A 285 -7.64 -0.68 14.18
CA THR A 285 -7.00 0.62 14.39
C THR A 285 -7.02 1.46 13.11
N VAL A 286 -6.68 0.86 11.96
CA VAL A 286 -6.72 1.51 10.65
C VAL A 286 -8.16 1.86 10.25
N ALA A 287 -9.13 0.98 10.54
CA ALA A 287 -10.55 1.26 10.34
C ALA A 287 -11.00 2.53 11.05
N HIS A 288 -10.62 2.65 12.32
CA HIS A 288 -10.94 3.82 13.12
C HIS A 288 -10.21 5.06 12.61
N ALA A 289 -8.92 4.92 12.27
CA ALA A 289 -8.12 6.00 11.72
C ALA A 289 -8.75 6.57 10.45
N GLU A 290 -9.20 5.71 9.54
CA GLU A 290 -9.85 6.11 8.30
C GLU A 290 -11.18 6.81 8.56
N LEU A 291 -12.02 6.31 9.48
CA LEU A 291 -13.26 6.97 9.86
C LEU A 291 -13.01 8.41 10.36
N LEU A 292 -12.04 8.59 11.25
CA LEU A 292 -11.67 9.91 11.76
C LEU A 292 -11.10 10.82 10.67
N LEU A 293 -10.21 10.30 9.83
CA LEU A 293 -9.60 11.05 8.74
C LEU A 293 -10.66 11.62 7.79
N ARG A 294 -11.71 10.84 7.49
CA ARG A 294 -12.87 11.28 6.68
C ARG A 294 -13.71 12.36 7.33
N ARG A 295 -13.57 12.54 8.65
CA ARG A 295 -14.13 13.66 9.42
C ARG A 295 -13.12 14.78 9.68
N GLY A 296 -11.96 14.73 9.02
CA GLY A 296 -10.90 15.74 9.12
C GLY A 296 -10.00 15.61 10.34
N ASP A 297 -10.02 14.45 11.02
CA ASP A 297 -9.23 14.19 12.21
C ASP A 297 -8.16 13.11 11.92
N PRO A 298 -6.89 13.47 11.72
CA PRO A 298 -5.82 12.51 11.44
C PRO A 298 -5.21 11.89 12.71
N SER A 299 -5.75 12.18 13.91
CA SER A 299 -5.07 11.93 15.18
C SER A 299 -4.60 10.50 15.40
N ILE A 300 -5.34 9.48 14.98
CA ILE A 300 -4.90 8.08 15.08
C ILE A 300 -3.71 7.80 14.15
N TYR A 301 -3.76 8.26 12.90
CA TYR A 301 -2.65 8.07 11.97
C TYR A 301 -1.39 8.84 12.41
N THR A 302 -1.55 10.03 12.96
CA THR A 302 -0.41 10.87 13.39
C THR A 302 0.00 10.64 14.84
N ASN A 303 -0.65 9.73 15.58
CA ASN A 303 -0.38 9.52 17.00
C ASN A 303 1.04 8.98 17.18
N MET A 304 1.84 9.69 17.98
CA MET A 304 3.15 9.23 18.40
C MET A 304 3.56 10.00 19.65
N THR A 305 3.93 9.27 20.69
CA THR A 305 4.48 9.84 21.92
C THR A 305 5.94 10.28 21.73
N LEU A 306 6.50 11.02 22.69
CA LEU A 306 7.90 11.48 22.63
C LEU A 306 8.92 10.34 22.55
N THR A 307 8.59 9.14 23.02
CA THR A 307 9.46 7.95 22.93
C THR A 307 9.32 7.23 21.59
N GLY A 308 8.43 7.68 20.71
CA GLY A 308 8.07 6.99 19.47
C GLY A 308 7.04 5.87 19.67
N ALA A 309 6.58 5.59 20.89
CA ALA A 309 5.49 4.66 21.16
C ALA A 309 4.15 5.22 20.69
N GLY A 310 3.15 4.35 20.50
CA GLY A 310 1.82 4.73 20.02
C GLY A 310 1.67 4.90 18.51
N SER A 311 2.75 4.78 17.74
CA SER A 311 2.73 4.99 16.29
C SER A 311 2.13 3.83 15.52
N LEU A 312 1.00 4.07 14.84
CA LEU A 312 0.37 3.09 13.95
C LEU A 312 1.29 2.72 12.79
N LEU A 313 2.01 3.68 12.18
CA LEU A 313 3.00 3.39 11.14
C LEU A 313 4.08 2.43 11.64
N LYS A 314 4.66 2.70 12.81
CA LYS A 314 5.68 1.82 13.37
C LYS A 314 5.15 0.42 13.66
N ALA A 315 3.89 0.29 14.09
CA ALA A 315 3.28 -1.02 14.29
C ALA A 315 3.09 -1.81 12.98
N ILE A 316 2.80 -1.13 11.88
CA ILE A 316 2.78 -1.74 10.54
C ILE A 316 4.21 -2.14 10.14
N LEU A 317 5.18 -1.24 10.29
CA LEU A 317 6.58 -1.49 9.93
C LEU A 317 7.23 -2.57 10.81
N PHE A 318 6.80 -2.78 12.05
CA PHE A 318 7.23 -3.92 12.87
C PHE A 318 7.06 -5.26 12.14
N LEU A 319 6.05 -5.37 11.28
CA LEU A 319 5.86 -6.52 10.38
C LEU A 319 6.65 -6.35 9.09
N LEU A 320 6.48 -5.23 8.38
CA LEU A 320 6.91 -5.11 6.97
C LEU A 320 8.38 -4.74 6.77
N HIS A 321 8.95 -4.01 7.72
CA HIS A 321 10.33 -3.55 7.75
C HIS A 321 10.75 -3.36 9.21
N ASN A 322 10.99 -4.48 9.87
CA ASN A 322 11.14 -4.50 11.32
C ASN A 322 12.30 -3.58 11.75
N PRO A 323 12.07 -2.61 12.67
CA PRO A 323 13.07 -1.60 13.00
C PRO A 323 14.21 -2.12 13.88
N ASN A 324 14.07 -3.29 14.51
CA ASN A 324 15.15 -3.92 15.27
C ASN A 324 16.05 -4.77 14.36
N ASP A 325 15.45 -5.51 13.40
CA ASP A 325 16.17 -6.31 12.41
C ASP A 325 15.32 -6.49 11.13
N PRO A 326 15.60 -5.73 10.05
CA PRO A 326 14.85 -5.82 8.79
C PRO A 326 14.83 -7.21 8.16
N SER A 327 15.82 -8.08 8.46
CA SER A 327 15.84 -9.47 7.95
C SER A 327 14.79 -10.37 8.62
N LYS A 328 14.19 -9.91 9.72
CA LYS A 328 13.11 -10.58 10.46
C LYS A 328 11.71 -10.06 10.11
N SER A 329 11.62 -9.21 9.08
CA SER A 329 10.34 -8.75 8.56
C SER A 329 9.51 -9.92 8.04
N VAL A 330 8.20 -9.86 8.26
CA VAL A 330 7.24 -10.88 7.86
C VAL A 330 6.22 -10.30 6.88
N PRO A 331 5.72 -11.11 5.93
CA PRO A 331 4.76 -10.60 4.95
C PRO A 331 3.45 -10.17 5.60
N TRP A 332 2.77 -9.21 4.97
CA TRP A 332 1.36 -8.97 5.24
C TRP A 332 0.52 -10.08 4.62
N LYS A 333 -0.54 -10.55 5.29
CA LYS A 333 -1.44 -11.57 4.73
C LYS A 333 -2.43 -10.96 3.74
N LEU A 334 -1.94 -10.58 2.57
CA LEU A 334 -2.72 -9.91 1.52
C LEU A 334 -3.96 -10.70 1.10
N SER A 335 -3.92 -12.04 1.11
CA SER A 335 -5.06 -12.89 0.70
C SER A 335 -6.34 -12.61 1.49
N ASN A 336 -6.20 -12.08 2.71
CA ASN A 336 -7.32 -11.85 3.62
C ASN A 336 -7.46 -10.38 4.04
N ASP A 337 -6.40 -9.57 3.89
CA ASP A 337 -6.32 -8.25 4.51
C ASP A 337 -5.47 -7.24 3.74
N ARG A 338 -5.34 -7.41 2.42
CA ARG A 338 -4.70 -6.41 1.54
C ARG A 338 -5.22 -5.00 1.78
N SER A 339 -6.48 -4.94 2.11
CA SER A 339 -7.33 -3.79 2.08
C SER A 339 -7.07 -2.84 3.27
N THR A 340 -6.82 -3.36 4.47
CA THR A 340 -6.27 -2.57 5.60
C THR A 340 -4.98 -1.88 5.21
N LEU A 341 -4.11 -2.59 4.50
CA LEU A 341 -2.82 -2.06 4.09
C LEU A 341 -2.95 -0.99 2.99
N GLU A 342 -3.94 -1.11 2.08
CA GLU A 342 -4.27 -0.06 1.10
C GLU A 342 -4.77 1.23 1.78
N LEU A 343 -5.52 1.15 2.87
CA LEU A 343 -5.93 2.34 3.64
C LEU A 343 -4.75 3.02 4.31
N ALA A 344 -3.89 2.24 4.97
CA ALA A 344 -2.66 2.77 5.55
C ALA A 344 -1.77 3.42 4.49
N TYR A 345 -1.64 2.79 3.31
CA TYR A 345 -0.90 3.34 2.17
C TYR A 345 -1.42 4.72 1.75
N ARG A 346 -2.73 4.91 1.65
CA ARG A 346 -3.33 6.19 1.23
C ARG A 346 -2.92 7.35 2.13
N PHE A 347 -2.69 7.09 3.41
CA PHE A 347 -2.23 8.10 4.36
C PHE A 347 -0.69 8.23 4.36
N TYR A 348 0.03 7.13 4.53
CA TYR A 348 1.49 7.17 4.77
C TYR A 348 2.35 7.19 3.50
N GLN A 349 1.88 6.58 2.42
CA GLN A 349 2.65 6.39 1.17
C GLN A 349 4.02 5.74 1.40
N ASP A 350 4.11 4.86 2.40
CA ASP A 350 5.36 4.24 2.82
C ASP A 350 5.86 3.20 1.80
N PRO A 351 7.16 3.18 1.46
CA PRO A 351 7.70 2.29 0.42
C PRO A 351 7.57 0.80 0.74
N TYR A 352 7.64 0.40 2.01
CA TYR A 352 7.48 -1.00 2.41
C TYR A 352 6.02 -1.44 2.37
N ILE A 353 5.10 -0.53 2.66
CA ILE A 353 3.67 -0.74 2.42
C ILE A 353 3.40 -0.93 0.92
N THR A 354 3.96 -0.07 0.07
CA THR A 354 3.86 -0.17 -1.41
C THR A 354 4.37 -1.51 -1.92
N GLN A 355 5.57 -1.91 -1.48
CA GLN A 355 6.20 -3.18 -1.84
C GLN A 355 5.29 -4.37 -1.48
N GLN A 356 4.72 -4.35 -0.26
CA GLN A 356 3.87 -5.43 0.22
C GLN A 356 2.55 -5.52 -0.52
N LEU A 357 1.93 -4.40 -0.89
CA LEU A 357 0.69 -4.44 -1.66
C LEU A 357 0.88 -5.06 -3.05
N GLY A 358 2.10 -5.21 -3.55
CA GLY A 358 2.32 -5.52 -4.96
C GLY A 358 1.64 -4.49 -5.87
N GLN A 359 1.20 -3.36 -5.31
CA GLN A 359 0.95 -2.12 -6.04
C GLN A 359 2.34 -1.67 -6.44
N SER A 360 2.83 -2.29 -7.51
CA SER A 360 3.71 -1.60 -8.43
C SER A 360 2.94 -0.33 -8.75
N VAL A 361 3.41 0.82 -8.27
CA VAL A 361 3.06 2.06 -8.96
C VAL A 361 3.70 1.86 -10.33
N ALA A 362 2.97 1.22 -11.25
CA ALA A 362 3.29 1.31 -12.65
C ALA A 362 3.37 2.80 -12.89
N HIS A 363 4.57 3.29 -13.18
CA HIS A 363 4.80 4.70 -13.38
C HIS A 363 3.71 5.20 -14.33
N PRO A 364 2.84 6.16 -13.93
CA PRO A 364 1.89 6.74 -14.87
C PRO A 364 2.73 7.26 -16.04
N SER A 365 2.38 6.91 -17.27
CA SER A 365 3.26 7.12 -18.43
C SER A 365 3.91 8.52 -18.39
N PRO A 366 5.24 8.63 -18.17
CA PRO A 366 5.86 9.92 -17.94
C PRO A 366 5.61 10.83 -19.15
N PRO A 367 5.28 12.12 -18.94
CA PRO A 367 4.96 13.04 -20.02
C PRO A 367 6.14 13.08 -21.00
N THR A 368 5.91 13.33 -22.29
CA THR A 368 6.95 13.28 -23.36
C THR A 368 8.14 14.24 -23.14
N SER A 369 8.02 15.21 -22.24
CA SER A 369 9.07 16.13 -21.80
C SER A 369 9.95 15.60 -20.67
N ALA A 370 9.57 14.51 -19.99
CA ALA A 370 10.35 13.93 -18.89
C ALA A 370 11.76 13.50 -19.35
N ILE A 371 12.73 13.67 -18.46
CA ILE A 371 14.13 13.31 -18.65
C ILE A 371 14.47 12.12 -17.77
N PHE A 372 15.13 11.12 -18.35
CA PHE A 372 15.60 9.92 -17.67
C PHE A 372 17.10 10.04 -17.41
N VAL A 373 17.50 9.93 -16.15
CA VAL A 373 18.92 9.81 -15.76
C VAL A 373 19.23 8.31 -15.65
N PRO A 374 19.95 7.71 -16.62
CA PRO A 374 19.81 6.28 -16.90
C PRO A 374 20.41 5.32 -15.87
N SER A 375 21.20 5.82 -14.91
CA SER A 375 21.70 5.01 -13.80
C SER A 375 22.10 5.89 -12.64
N VAL A 376 21.64 5.54 -11.45
CA VAL A 376 22.06 6.08 -10.17
C VAL A 376 22.33 4.93 -9.20
N ILE A 377 23.38 5.06 -8.41
CA ILE A 377 23.82 4.04 -7.47
C ILE A 377 24.28 4.68 -6.16
N GLU A 378 23.95 4.03 -5.06
CA GLU A 378 24.38 4.36 -3.70
C GLU A 378 24.79 3.07 -3.01
N THR A 379 26.06 2.97 -2.62
CA THR A 379 26.64 1.85 -1.87
C THR A 379 27.81 2.41 -1.03
N SER A 380 28.44 1.59 -0.18
CA SER A 380 29.69 1.99 0.47
C SER A 380 30.77 2.47 -0.53
N ASN A 381 30.79 1.90 -1.74
CA ASN A 381 31.84 2.15 -2.73
C ASN A 381 31.43 3.15 -3.81
N PHE A 382 30.15 3.52 -3.92
CA PHE A 382 29.67 4.41 -4.96
C PHE A 382 28.61 5.34 -4.44
N ARG A 383 28.70 6.62 -4.82
CA ARG A 383 27.66 7.62 -4.62
C ARG A 383 27.25 8.22 -5.95
N THR A 384 26.06 8.80 -6.03
CA THR A 384 25.63 9.53 -7.22
C THR A 384 25.13 10.92 -6.89
N ASN A 385 25.68 11.92 -7.59
CA ASN A 385 25.21 13.30 -7.54
C ASN A 385 24.34 13.58 -8.77
N LEU A 386 23.23 14.29 -8.57
CA LEU A 386 22.33 14.76 -9.63
C LEU A 386 22.53 16.25 -9.85
N GLY A 387 22.74 16.68 -11.09
CA GLY A 387 22.70 18.09 -11.49
C GLY A 387 21.48 18.38 -12.38
N MET A 388 20.82 19.51 -12.13
CA MET A 388 19.66 20.00 -12.88
C MET A 388 19.88 21.46 -13.26
N SER A 389 20.00 21.75 -14.55
CA SER A 389 20.12 23.10 -15.11
C SER A 389 18.77 23.54 -15.66
N ASN A 390 18.25 24.66 -15.16
CA ASN A 390 17.04 25.28 -15.69
C ASN A 390 17.40 26.15 -16.90
N LEU A 391 16.79 25.86 -18.05
CA LEU A 391 17.00 26.58 -19.30
C LEU A 391 15.92 27.66 -19.52
N GLY A 392 14.94 27.73 -18.62
CA GLY A 392 13.85 28.70 -18.63
C GLY A 392 14.17 30.00 -17.89
N ALA A 393 13.34 31.01 -18.15
CA ALA A 393 13.44 32.33 -17.54
C ALA A 393 12.69 32.46 -16.20
N GLY A 394 11.89 31.46 -15.80
CA GLY A 394 11.25 31.35 -14.48
C GLY A 394 11.91 30.26 -13.62
N GLU A 395 11.62 30.23 -12.32
CA GLU A 395 12.03 29.12 -11.45
C GLU A 395 11.33 27.82 -11.90
N ALA A 396 12.09 26.72 -11.95
CA ALA A 396 11.58 25.40 -12.31
C ALA A 396 11.23 24.60 -11.06
N ASN A 397 10.05 23.98 -11.05
CA ASN A 397 9.65 22.95 -10.10
C ASN A 397 9.87 21.58 -10.75
N VAL A 398 10.87 20.84 -10.24
CA VAL A 398 11.28 19.55 -10.77
C VAL A 398 10.91 18.45 -9.80
N THR A 399 10.01 17.55 -10.20
CA THR A 399 9.75 16.29 -9.50
C THR A 399 10.79 15.26 -9.95
N VAL A 400 11.49 14.66 -8.99
CA VAL A 400 12.50 13.62 -9.24
C VAL A 400 12.04 12.34 -8.58
N GLU A 401 11.96 11.27 -9.37
CA GLU A 401 11.52 9.94 -8.93
C GLU A 401 12.63 8.92 -9.13
N LEU A 402 12.90 8.11 -8.11
CA LEU A 402 13.82 6.97 -8.19
C LEU A 402 13.05 5.72 -8.61
N VAL A 403 13.51 5.05 -9.65
CA VAL A 403 12.85 3.86 -10.21
C VAL A 403 13.74 2.62 -10.09
N ASP A 404 13.15 1.50 -9.68
CA ASP A 404 13.81 0.20 -9.51
C ASP A 404 13.87 -0.62 -10.83
N PRO A 405 14.57 -1.78 -10.84
CA PRO A 405 14.67 -2.63 -12.04
C PRO A 405 13.32 -3.14 -12.57
N GLN A 406 12.28 -3.17 -11.74
CA GLN A 406 10.94 -3.62 -12.08
C GLN A 406 10.06 -2.49 -12.64
N GLY A 407 10.56 -1.24 -12.66
CA GLY A 407 9.82 -0.06 -13.11
C GLY A 407 8.97 0.59 -12.03
N THR A 408 9.22 0.24 -10.76
CA THR A 408 8.52 0.77 -9.60
C THR A 408 9.21 2.03 -9.08
N ILE A 409 8.43 3.07 -8.79
CA ILE A 409 8.91 4.26 -8.09
C ILE A 409 9.18 3.90 -6.62
N LEU A 410 10.41 4.09 -6.17
CA LEU A 410 10.87 3.83 -4.80
C LEU A 410 10.80 5.07 -3.90
N ALA A 411 11.05 6.24 -4.46
CA ALA A 411 11.04 7.52 -3.75
C ALA A 411 10.79 8.67 -4.73
N SER A 412 10.15 9.75 -4.26
CA SER A 412 9.85 10.94 -5.06
C SER A 412 10.05 12.19 -4.21
N LYS A 413 10.64 13.24 -4.80
CA LYS A 413 10.85 14.53 -4.14
C LYS A 413 10.82 15.66 -5.15
N GLN A 414 10.26 16.80 -4.75
CA GLN A 414 10.26 18.01 -5.55
C GLN A 414 11.42 18.94 -5.17
N TYR A 415 12.04 19.54 -6.18
CA TYR A 415 13.10 20.51 -6.04
C TYR A 415 12.80 21.74 -6.87
N THR A 416 13.21 22.91 -6.38
CA THR A 416 13.21 24.15 -7.15
C THR A 416 14.58 24.40 -7.78
N VAL A 417 14.63 24.87 -9.03
CA VAL A 417 15.85 25.28 -9.72
C VAL A 417 15.70 26.72 -10.22
N PRO A 418 16.51 27.68 -9.75
CA PRO A 418 16.40 29.07 -10.17
C PRO A 418 16.46 29.25 -11.69
N ALA A 419 15.82 30.29 -12.22
CA ALA A 419 15.86 30.64 -13.64
C ALA A 419 17.30 30.74 -14.16
N ASN A 420 17.61 30.09 -15.29
CA ASN A 420 18.97 30.00 -15.86
C ASN A 420 20.04 29.45 -14.89
N GLY A 421 19.62 28.80 -13.80
CA GLY A 421 20.47 28.32 -12.72
C GLY A 421 20.73 26.81 -12.77
N LEU A 422 21.65 26.35 -11.91
CA LEU A 422 21.97 24.94 -11.68
C LEU A 422 21.69 24.60 -10.22
N ARG A 423 21.02 23.48 -9.97
CA ARG A 423 20.93 22.84 -8.65
C ARG A 423 21.59 21.48 -8.69
N GLN A 424 22.48 21.22 -7.73
CA GLN A 424 23.09 19.91 -7.53
C GLN A 424 22.60 19.29 -6.23
N ILE A 425 22.24 18.02 -6.29
CA ILE A 425 21.90 17.18 -5.14
C ILE A 425 23.01 16.13 -4.99
N ASN A 426 23.70 16.14 -3.86
CA ASN A 426 24.69 15.12 -3.54
C ASN A 426 24.00 13.92 -2.91
N HIS A 427 24.50 12.70 -3.18
CA HIS A 427 23.86 11.46 -2.69
C HIS A 427 22.36 11.43 -2.97
N VAL A 428 21.98 11.58 -4.24
CA VAL A 428 20.59 11.81 -4.64
C VAL A 428 19.64 10.72 -4.13
N ILE A 429 20.11 9.46 -4.04
CA ILE A 429 19.29 8.38 -3.49
C ILE A 429 19.03 8.60 -1.99
N LEU A 430 20.06 8.91 -1.19
CA LEU A 430 19.88 9.19 0.24
C LEU A 430 18.96 10.40 0.45
N ASP A 431 19.13 11.46 -0.33
CA ASP A 431 18.32 12.68 -0.23
C ASP A 431 16.84 12.45 -0.56
N LEU A 432 16.54 11.51 -1.46
CA LEU A 432 15.16 11.09 -1.79
C LEU A 432 14.50 10.29 -0.66
N PHE A 433 15.25 9.48 0.10
CA PHE A 433 14.71 8.67 1.21
C PHE A 433 14.68 9.39 2.56
N GLY A 434 15.42 10.48 2.74
CA GLY A 434 15.43 11.25 3.98
C GLY A 434 16.01 10.48 5.16
N ASP A 435 15.26 10.36 6.26
CA ASP A 435 15.74 9.82 7.54
C ASP A 435 15.89 8.28 7.58
N SER A 436 15.42 7.57 6.56
CA SER A 436 15.47 6.09 6.47
C SER A 436 16.16 5.60 5.19
N PRO A 437 17.42 5.99 4.92
CA PRO A 437 18.05 5.65 3.66
C PRO A 437 18.48 4.17 3.57
N PRO A 438 18.38 3.55 2.37
CA PRO A 438 18.89 2.20 2.16
C PRO A 438 20.43 2.17 2.20
N THR A 439 21.00 1.06 2.66
CA THR A 439 22.47 0.85 2.72
C THR A 439 23.10 0.51 1.36
N SER A 440 22.30 0.08 0.40
CA SER A 440 22.72 -0.23 -0.97
C SER A 440 21.52 -0.14 -1.90
N GLN A 441 21.59 0.70 -2.92
CA GLN A 441 20.51 0.89 -3.88
C GLN A 441 21.03 1.19 -5.28
N LEU A 442 20.32 0.66 -6.28
CA LEU A 442 20.52 0.92 -7.70
C LEU A 442 19.17 1.31 -8.30
N GLY A 443 19.18 2.27 -9.21
CA GLY A 443 17.99 2.68 -9.94
C GLY A 443 18.32 3.56 -11.14
N TYR A 444 17.30 4.16 -11.71
CA TYR A 444 17.42 5.33 -12.59
C TYR A 444 16.48 6.42 -12.08
N LEU A 445 16.63 7.66 -12.55
CA LEU A 445 15.73 8.74 -12.16
C LEU A 445 14.83 9.17 -13.32
N ILE A 446 13.60 9.54 -13.01
CA ILE A 446 12.69 10.26 -13.89
C ILE A 446 12.53 11.67 -13.35
N LEU A 447 12.70 12.66 -14.23
CA LEU A 447 12.59 14.08 -13.90
C LEU A 447 11.49 14.71 -14.73
N GLU A 448 10.50 15.27 -14.04
CA GLU A 448 9.41 16.05 -14.62
C GLU A 448 9.52 17.49 -14.16
N SER A 449 9.37 18.45 -15.08
CA SER A 449 9.59 19.87 -14.80
C SER A 449 8.56 20.74 -15.52
N ASP A 450 8.15 21.81 -14.86
CA ASP A 450 7.28 22.85 -15.42
C ASP A 450 8.04 23.88 -16.30
N GLN A 451 9.38 23.85 -16.28
CA GLN A 451 10.27 24.57 -17.20
C GLN A 451 11.13 23.60 -18.02
N ALA A 452 11.69 24.05 -19.14
CA ALA A 452 12.73 23.31 -19.85
C ALA A 452 13.99 23.18 -18.99
N ILE A 453 14.47 21.94 -18.80
CA ILE A 453 15.67 21.64 -18.00
C ILE A 453 16.64 20.74 -18.79
N SER A 454 17.90 20.71 -18.35
CA SER A 454 18.88 19.69 -18.69
C SER A 454 19.36 19.03 -17.40
N ALA A 455 19.43 17.70 -17.36
CA ALA A 455 19.85 16.97 -16.17
C ALA A 455 21.00 16.00 -16.47
N PHE A 456 21.82 15.74 -15.47
CA PHE A 456 22.92 14.79 -15.55
C PHE A 456 23.18 14.12 -14.20
N ALA A 457 23.76 12.93 -14.22
CA ALA A 457 24.30 12.29 -13.04
C ALA A 457 25.82 12.17 -13.11
N VAL A 458 26.45 12.22 -11.95
CA VAL A 458 27.86 11.88 -11.77
C VAL A 458 27.93 10.74 -10.76
N SER A 459 28.27 9.55 -11.23
CA SER A 459 28.56 8.40 -10.36
C SER A 459 30.01 8.49 -9.93
N ILE A 460 30.26 8.45 -8.63
CA ILE A 460 31.60 8.62 -8.05
C ILE A 460 31.95 7.37 -7.27
N ASP A 461 33.12 6.79 -7.55
CA ASP A 461 33.70 5.74 -6.75
C ASP A 461 34.26 6.34 -5.45
N ASN A 462 33.76 5.90 -4.30
CA ASN A 462 34.16 6.44 -2.99
C ASN A 462 35.59 6.07 -2.60
N VAL A 463 36.20 5.07 -3.25
CA VAL A 463 37.58 4.64 -2.97
C VAL A 463 38.55 5.44 -3.84
N THR A 464 38.35 5.46 -5.16
CA THR A 464 39.28 6.17 -6.08
C THR A 464 38.97 7.65 -6.24
N GLN A 465 37.77 8.09 -5.84
CA GLN A 465 37.19 9.40 -6.16
C GLN A 465 37.04 9.66 -7.68
N ASP A 466 37.14 8.62 -8.50
CA ASP A 466 36.93 8.74 -9.93
C ASP A 466 35.45 8.92 -10.26
N SER A 467 35.17 9.81 -11.21
CA SER A 467 33.81 10.23 -11.55
C SER A 467 33.44 9.83 -12.97
N SER A 468 32.24 9.29 -13.14
CA SER A 468 31.66 8.95 -14.43
C SER A 468 30.40 9.79 -14.69
N PHE A 469 30.46 10.63 -15.71
CA PHE A 469 29.37 11.54 -16.10
C PHE A 469 28.36 10.84 -17.01
N MET A 470 27.07 11.06 -16.77
CA MET A 470 25.97 10.55 -17.59
C MET A 470 24.95 11.65 -17.85
N GLN A 471 24.72 11.96 -19.12
CA GLN A 471 23.68 12.91 -19.54
C GLN A 471 22.30 12.27 -19.41
N GLY A 472 21.33 13.02 -18.86
CA GLY A 472 19.93 12.64 -18.89
C GLY A 472 19.37 12.68 -20.31
N THR A 473 18.53 11.71 -20.67
CA THR A 473 18.02 11.54 -22.04
C THR A 473 16.59 11.00 -22.02
N ARG A 474 16.02 10.74 -23.20
CA ARG A 474 14.77 9.99 -23.36
C ARG A 474 14.95 8.89 -24.41
N GLY A 475 14.13 7.84 -24.36
CA GLY A 475 14.16 6.79 -25.36
C GLY A 475 13.61 7.28 -26.70
N THR A 476 14.44 7.28 -27.74
CA THR A 476 14.07 7.77 -29.08
C THR A 476 14.14 6.71 -30.18
N ALA A 477 14.60 5.49 -29.86
CA ALA A 477 14.80 4.43 -30.83
C ALA A 477 14.48 3.06 -30.23
N THR A 478 14.08 2.13 -31.11
CA THR A 478 13.88 0.71 -30.80
C THR A 478 15.12 -0.14 -31.08
N HIS A 479 16.11 0.43 -31.78
CA HIS A 479 17.36 -0.22 -32.15
C HIS A 479 18.53 0.72 -31.83
N LEU A 480 19.39 0.30 -30.90
CA LEU A 480 20.53 1.06 -30.43
C LEU A 480 21.83 0.30 -30.67
N LEU A 481 22.91 1.03 -30.89
CA LEU A 481 24.27 0.51 -30.92
C LEU A 481 25.05 1.09 -29.74
N LEU A 482 25.57 0.20 -28.91
CA LEU A 482 26.67 0.53 -28.03
C LEU A 482 27.97 0.44 -28.85
N PRO A 483 28.65 1.55 -29.16
CA PRO A 483 29.72 1.57 -30.17
C PRO A 483 30.95 0.77 -29.76
N THR A 484 31.17 0.57 -28.46
CA THR A 484 32.28 -0.22 -27.95
C THR A 484 31.93 -0.88 -26.61
N SER A 485 32.51 -2.04 -26.37
CA SER A 485 32.50 -2.76 -25.12
C SER A 485 33.73 -3.67 -25.07
N THR A 486 34.19 -4.00 -23.88
CA THR A 486 35.36 -4.88 -23.71
C THR A 486 35.29 -5.71 -22.43
N SER A 487 35.91 -6.88 -22.50
CA SER A 487 36.30 -7.74 -21.38
C SER A 487 37.77 -8.18 -21.46
N THR A 488 38.60 -7.42 -22.18
CA THR A 488 40.03 -7.72 -22.37
C THR A 488 40.87 -7.16 -21.22
N GLY A 489 41.86 -7.94 -20.78
CA GLY A 489 42.75 -7.55 -19.69
C GLY A 489 41.99 -7.30 -18.38
N SER A 490 42.25 -6.15 -17.74
CA SER A 490 41.59 -5.72 -16.50
C SER A 490 40.27 -4.97 -16.72
N PHE A 491 39.89 -4.72 -17.98
CA PHE A 491 38.70 -3.94 -18.28
C PHE A 491 37.43 -4.79 -18.29
N LYS A 492 36.36 -4.21 -17.77
CA LYS A 492 35.00 -4.74 -17.79
C LYS A 492 34.06 -3.66 -18.31
N THR A 493 32.92 -4.08 -18.85
CA THR A 493 31.88 -3.17 -19.34
C THR A 493 30.59 -3.40 -18.56
N THR A 494 30.04 -2.34 -17.96
CA THR A 494 28.67 -2.35 -17.46
C THR A 494 27.69 -2.12 -18.61
N LEU A 495 26.44 -2.53 -18.44
CA LEU A 495 25.36 -2.15 -19.34
C LEU A 495 24.10 -1.90 -18.52
N THR A 496 23.45 -0.76 -18.75
CA THR A 496 22.09 -0.48 -18.29
C THR A 496 21.19 -0.29 -19.51
N VAL A 497 20.04 -0.97 -19.55
CA VAL A 497 19.02 -0.83 -20.60
C VAL A 497 17.68 -0.56 -19.94
N ILE A 498 17.05 0.57 -20.27
CA ILE A 498 15.74 0.99 -19.73
C ILE A 498 14.70 0.82 -20.82
N ASN A 499 13.54 0.28 -20.43
CA ASN A 499 12.34 0.27 -21.25
C ASN A 499 11.56 1.58 -21.06
N ASP A 500 11.66 2.51 -22.01
CA ASP A 500 10.88 3.76 -22.01
C ASP A 500 9.50 3.52 -22.65
N SER A 501 8.72 2.64 -22.03
CA SER A 501 7.35 2.36 -22.46
C SER A 501 6.48 1.78 -21.34
N SER A 502 5.17 1.97 -21.49
CA SER A 502 4.14 1.44 -20.59
C SER A 502 3.84 -0.04 -20.81
N GLY A 503 4.48 -0.69 -21.78
CA GLY A 503 4.33 -2.12 -22.07
C GLY A 503 5.59 -2.90 -21.70
N ALA A 504 5.46 -4.18 -21.39
CA ALA A 504 6.64 -5.04 -21.25
C ALA A 504 7.40 -5.14 -22.59
N ASN A 505 8.72 -5.22 -22.52
CA ASN A 505 9.58 -5.23 -23.70
C ASN A 505 10.55 -6.41 -23.69
N GLN A 506 10.67 -7.10 -24.82
CA GLN A 506 11.70 -8.11 -25.05
C GLN A 506 12.84 -7.48 -25.83
N ILE A 507 14.05 -7.49 -25.25
CA ILE A 507 15.26 -6.90 -25.83
C ILE A 507 16.21 -8.01 -26.26
N GLU A 508 16.67 -8.00 -27.50
CA GLU A 508 17.82 -8.77 -27.98
C GLU A 508 19.11 -7.96 -27.77
N LEU A 509 20.12 -8.60 -27.16
CA LEU A 509 21.48 -8.10 -27.04
C LEU A 509 22.39 -8.94 -27.91
N LYS A 510 23.09 -8.32 -28.88
CA LYS A 510 23.97 -9.02 -29.80
C LYS A 510 25.36 -8.39 -29.79
N LEU A 511 26.35 -9.14 -29.31
CA LEU A 511 27.75 -8.72 -29.30
C LEU A 511 28.44 -9.15 -30.59
N ARG A 512 29.17 -8.21 -31.20
CA ARG A 512 30.11 -8.50 -32.30
C ARG A 512 31.54 -8.27 -31.87
N ASP A 513 32.46 -8.99 -32.50
CA ASP A 513 33.88 -8.67 -32.41
C ASP A 513 34.27 -7.53 -33.38
N LYS A 514 35.54 -7.14 -33.35
CA LYS A 514 36.14 -6.12 -34.24
C LYS A 514 36.01 -6.40 -35.74
N ASN A 515 35.78 -7.65 -36.14
CA ASN A 515 35.63 -8.07 -37.53
C ASN A 515 34.14 -8.11 -37.94
N GLY A 516 33.22 -7.78 -37.03
CA GLY A 516 31.77 -7.83 -37.26
C GLY A 516 31.15 -9.21 -37.06
N THR A 517 31.92 -10.21 -36.61
CA THR A 517 31.40 -11.56 -36.34
C THR A 517 30.59 -11.54 -35.06
N ILE A 518 29.40 -12.14 -35.08
CA ILE A 518 28.57 -12.29 -33.88
C ILE A 518 29.27 -13.26 -32.93
N GLN A 519 29.57 -12.80 -31.73
CA GLN A 519 30.20 -13.59 -30.68
C GLN A 519 29.16 -14.20 -29.72
N ALA A 520 28.10 -13.45 -29.44
CA ALA A 520 26.99 -13.90 -28.58
C ALA A 520 25.71 -13.15 -28.89
N SER A 521 24.57 -13.79 -28.65
CA SER A 521 23.25 -13.16 -28.60
C SER A 521 22.46 -13.67 -27.40
N LYS A 522 21.73 -12.79 -26.72
CA LYS A 522 20.86 -13.15 -25.59
C LYS A 522 19.67 -12.21 -25.51
N SER A 523 18.50 -12.74 -25.14
CA SER A 523 17.31 -11.92 -24.90
C SER A 523 17.09 -11.68 -23.40
N ILE A 524 16.56 -10.51 -23.08
CA ILE A 524 16.08 -10.13 -21.76
C ILE A 524 14.64 -9.60 -21.88
N THR A 525 13.87 -9.73 -20.80
CA THR A 525 12.53 -9.15 -20.70
C THR A 525 12.55 -8.04 -19.67
N LEU A 526 12.05 -6.87 -20.04
CA LEU A 526 11.90 -5.70 -19.19
C LEU A 526 10.42 -5.45 -18.91
N ALA A 527 10.10 -5.17 -17.65
CA ALA A 527 8.78 -4.69 -17.25
C ALA A 527 8.51 -3.29 -17.86
N PRO A 528 7.25 -2.82 -17.90
CA PRO A 528 6.95 -1.41 -18.17
C PRO A 528 7.81 -0.48 -17.31
N TYR A 529 8.52 0.46 -17.92
CA TYR A 529 9.47 1.36 -17.23
C TYR A 529 10.58 0.68 -16.43
N GLY A 530 10.73 -0.65 -16.54
CA GLY A 530 11.78 -1.41 -15.90
C GLY A 530 13.12 -1.28 -16.62
N PHE A 531 14.18 -1.75 -15.96
CA PHE A 531 15.51 -1.73 -16.54
C PHE A 531 16.31 -2.98 -16.19
N PHE A 532 17.26 -3.29 -17.06
CA PHE A 532 18.29 -4.30 -16.84
C PHE A 532 19.62 -3.61 -16.54
N HIS A 533 20.37 -4.16 -15.59
CA HIS A 533 21.74 -3.74 -15.32
C HIS A 533 22.67 -4.94 -15.18
N SER A 534 23.85 -4.85 -15.80
CA SER A 534 24.95 -5.79 -15.61
C SER A 534 26.23 -5.04 -15.27
N LYS A 535 26.98 -5.54 -14.27
CA LYS A 535 28.32 -5.08 -13.92
C LYS A 535 29.41 -5.61 -14.86
N ASN A 536 29.10 -6.67 -15.62
CA ASN A 536 29.97 -7.29 -16.62
C ASN A 536 29.10 -7.90 -17.74
N ILE A 537 28.83 -7.11 -18.78
CA ILE A 537 27.93 -7.53 -19.85
C ILE A 537 28.48 -8.71 -20.67
N HIS A 538 29.81 -8.78 -20.87
CA HIS A 538 30.44 -9.89 -21.58
C HIS A 538 30.26 -11.21 -20.82
N GLY A 539 30.49 -11.19 -19.51
CA GLY A 539 30.24 -12.35 -18.65
C GLY A 539 28.76 -12.79 -18.67
N PHE A 540 27.82 -11.83 -18.68
CA PHE A 540 26.39 -12.13 -18.81
C PHE A 540 26.03 -12.81 -20.15
N LEU A 541 26.73 -12.43 -21.22
CA LEU A 541 26.62 -13.02 -22.56
C LEU A 541 27.37 -14.34 -22.71
N GLY A 542 28.14 -14.77 -21.70
CA GLY A 542 28.90 -16.02 -21.73
C GLY A 542 30.20 -15.93 -22.53
N VAL A 543 30.71 -14.72 -22.79
CA VAL A 543 31.96 -14.49 -23.51
C VAL A 543 32.98 -13.76 -22.63
N SER A 544 34.27 -13.87 -22.97
CA SER A 544 35.35 -13.16 -22.27
C SER A 544 36.51 -12.87 -23.22
N GLN A 545 37.42 -11.98 -22.81
CA GLN A 545 38.62 -11.62 -23.57
C GLN A 545 38.31 -11.16 -25.00
N THR A 546 37.21 -10.43 -25.17
CA THR A 546 36.78 -9.90 -26.46
C THR A 546 36.41 -8.42 -26.34
N PHE A 547 36.40 -7.72 -27.47
CA PHE A 547 35.99 -6.34 -27.56
C PHE A 547 35.22 -6.11 -28.87
N GLY A 548 34.27 -5.18 -28.82
CA GLY A 548 33.45 -4.79 -29.97
C GLY A 548 32.09 -4.22 -29.56
N PRO A 549 31.26 -3.86 -30.54
CA PRO A 549 29.99 -3.21 -30.28
C PRO A 549 28.91 -4.20 -29.82
N ILE A 550 27.90 -3.66 -29.13
CA ILE A 550 26.69 -4.41 -28.75
C ILE A 550 25.49 -3.76 -29.42
N GLU A 551 24.79 -4.51 -30.28
CA GLU A 551 23.47 -4.14 -30.77
C GLU A 551 22.42 -4.44 -29.69
N ILE A 552 21.48 -3.54 -29.50
CA ILE A 552 20.41 -3.61 -28.51
C ILE A 552 19.11 -3.35 -29.25
N THR A 553 18.30 -4.38 -29.43
CA THR A 553 17.11 -4.33 -30.29
C THR A 553 15.87 -4.68 -29.49
N SER A 554 14.91 -3.77 -29.43
CA SER A 554 13.56 -4.06 -29.01
C SER A 554 12.89 -4.95 -30.06
N VAL A 555 12.51 -6.17 -29.65
CA VAL A 555 11.85 -7.15 -30.53
C VAL A 555 10.39 -6.78 -30.76
N ASN A 556 9.77 -6.08 -29.81
CA ASN A 556 8.47 -5.46 -30.00
C ASN A 556 8.69 -4.19 -30.85
N ALA A 557 7.95 -4.01 -31.94
CA ALA A 557 8.26 -3.02 -32.98
C ALA A 557 8.12 -1.54 -32.54
N THR A 558 7.50 -1.25 -31.39
CA THR A 558 7.21 0.12 -30.90
C THR A 558 7.28 0.37 -29.37
N PRO A 559 8.34 -0.05 -28.66
CA PRO A 559 8.75 0.57 -27.39
C PRO A 559 10.15 1.19 -27.49
N SER A 560 10.27 2.45 -27.06
CA SER A 560 11.55 3.14 -27.00
C SER A 560 12.45 2.55 -25.90
N ILE A 561 13.75 2.53 -26.15
CA ILE A 561 14.75 2.10 -25.17
C ILE A 561 15.82 3.16 -24.96
N ILE A 562 16.43 3.13 -23.78
CA ILE A 562 17.63 3.91 -23.43
C ILE A 562 18.71 2.91 -23.04
N ALA A 563 19.94 3.10 -23.51
CA ALA A 563 21.06 2.28 -23.08
C ALA A 563 22.32 3.11 -22.80
N VAL A 564 22.96 2.82 -21.68
CA VAL A 564 24.25 3.40 -21.27
C VAL A 564 25.20 2.30 -20.80
N ALA A 565 26.49 2.51 -20.99
CA ALA A 565 27.52 1.62 -20.50
C ALA A 565 28.63 2.43 -19.82
N ARG A 566 29.38 1.76 -18.94
CA ARG A 566 30.67 2.24 -18.42
C ARG A 566 31.71 1.18 -18.69
N VAL A 567 32.79 1.55 -19.36
CA VAL A 567 34.01 0.72 -19.40
C VAL A 567 34.86 1.14 -18.20
N TYR A 568 35.24 0.18 -17.38
CA TYR A 568 36.00 0.42 -16.16
C TYR A 568 37.07 -0.65 -15.95
N SER A 569 38.07 -0.33 -15.15
CA SER A 569 39.05 -1.25 -14.60
C SER A 569 39.07 -1.14 -13.07
N GLU A 570 39.40 -2.23 -12.40
CA GLU A 570 39.64 -2.23 -10.95
C GLU A 570 41.05 -1.70 -10.64
N ILE A 571 41.17 -0.86 -9.62
CA ILE A 571 42.43 -0.30 -9.14
C ILE A 571 42.49 -0.48 -7.61
N THR A 572 43.63 -0.97 -7.13
CA THR A 572 43.93 -1.02 -5.69
C THR A 572 44.60 0.28 -5.26
N THR A 573 44.02 0.92 -4.26
CA THR A 573 44.54 2.12 -3.58
C THR A 573 44.88 1.79 -2.11
N ASN A 574 45.42 2.74 -1.37
CA ASN A 574 45.62 2.59 0.07
C ASN A 574 44.29 2.43 0.85
N ASP A 575 43.20 2.95 0.29
CA ASP A 575 41.87 2.96 0.92
C ASP A 575 41.00 1.75 0.48
N GLY A 576 41.57 0.83 -0.32
CA GLY A 576 40.92 -0.40 -0.77
C GLY A 576 40.90 -0.55 -2.30
N VAL A 577 40.05 -1.46 -2.79
CA VAL A 577 39.86 -1.71 -4.22
C VAL A 577 38.67 -0.88 -4.72
N GLY A 578 38.92 0.00 -5.68
CA GLY A 578 37.89 0.77 -6.38
C GLY A 578 38.00 0.62 -7.89
N THR A 579 37.36 1.52 -8.62
CA THR A 579 37.28 1.47 -10.08
C THR A 579 37.57 2.83 -10.70
N THR A 580 38.14 2.80 -11.90
CA THR A 580 38.22 3.98 -12.78
C THR A 580 37.57 3.67 -14.11
N GLY A 581 36.88 4.63 -14.71
CA GLY A 581 36.24 4.38 -15.99
C GLY A 581 35.43 5.54 -16.53
N SER A 582 34.82 5.33 -17.68
CA SER A 582 34.02 6.36 -18.35
C SER A 582 32.73 5.79 -18.90
N SER A 583 31.65 6.55 -18.71
CA SER A 583 30.32 6.24 -19.22
C SER A 583 30.13 6.77 -20.65
N PHE A 584 29.30 6.08 -21.42
CA PHE A 584 28.88 6.50 -22.75
C PHE A 584 27.49 5.97 -23.05
N THR A 585 26.75 6.72 -23.88
CA THR A 585 25.37 6.41 -24.26
C THR A 585 25.35 5.70 -25.60
N ALA A 586 24.48 4.71 -25.74
CA ALA A 586 24.23 4.08 -27.02
C ALA A 586 23.55 5.06 -27.99
N CYS A 587 23.84 4.94 -29.28
CA CYS A 587 23.22 5.77 -30.32
C CYS A 587 22.18 4.97 -31.12
N PRO A 588 21.18 5.63 -31.74
CA PRO A 588 20.28 4.98 -32.69
C PRO A 588 21.06 4.26 -33.78
N TYR A 589 20.68 3.01 -34.06
CA TYR A 589 21.30 2.17 -35.09
C TYR A 589 20.28 1.88 -36.20
N PRO A 590 20.66 2.02 -37.49
CA PRO A 590 19.78 1.67 -38.60
C PRO A 590 19.39 0.20 -38.56
N ASN A 591 18.17 -0.10 -38.99
CA ASN A 591 17.70 -1.48 -39.19
C ASN A 591 18.41 -2.15 -40.36
#